data_AF-A0A960DS12-F1
#
_entry.id   AF-A0A960DS12-F1
#
_cell.length_a   1.000
_cell.length_b   1.000
_cell.length_c   1.000
_cell.angle_alpha   90.00
_cell.angle_beta   90.00
_cell.angle_gamma   90.00
#
_symmetry.space_group_name_H-M   'P 1'
#
loop_
_entity.id
_entity.type
_entity.pdbx_description
1 polymer ?
#
loop_
_entity_poly.entity_id
_entity_poly.type
_entity_poly.pdbx_seq_one_letter_code
_entity_poly.pdbx_strand_id
1 'polypeptide(L)' 'MESFVISCESCVMDGTTACADCVVSHLLEPARPQSFAFTAEELRAVELLAAAGLVPTLRHREAA' A
#
# COMPACT_ATOMS: atom_id res chain seq x y z
N MET A 1 27.89 -11.55 3.32
CA MET A 1 26.68 -10.76 2.97
C MET A 1 26.18 -10.17 4.26
N GLU A 2 26.38 -8.87 4.44
CA GLU A 2 26.01 -8.19 5.68
C GLU A 2 24.57 -7.73 5.57
N SER A 3 23.75 -8.11 6.55
CA SER A 3 22.35 -7.67 6.62
C SER A 3 22.29 -6.32 7.34
N PHE A 4 21.64 -5.35 6.73
CA PHE A 4 21.29 -4.09 7.38
C PHE A 4 19.90 -4.22 8.01
N VAL A 5 19.81 -3.97 9.31
CA VAL A 5 18.55 -4.06 10.08
C VAL A 5 18.08 -2.65 10.43
N ILE A 6 16.85 -2.33 10.05
CA ILE A 6 16.17 -1.09 10.42
C ILE A 6 15.23 -1.40 11.59
N SER A 7 15.39 -0.70 12.70
CA SER A 7 14.49 -0.78 13.86
C SER A 7 13.81 0.56 14.08
N CYS A 8 12.47 0.57 14.12
CA CYS A 8 11.71 1.77 14.46
C CYS A 8 11.88 2.17 15.93
N GLU A 9 12.14 1.22 16.83
CA GLU A 9 12.34 1.49 18.26
C GLU A 9 13.59 2.32 18.55
N SER A 10 14.62 2.24 17.69
CA SER A 10 15.86 3.02 17.83
C SER A 10 15.94 4.19 16.84
N CYS A 11 14.85 4.48 16.12
CA CYS A 11 14.82 5.55 15.14
C CYS A 11 14.73 6.92 15.82
N VAL A 12 15.59 7.87 15.44
CA VAL A 12 15.56 9.24 15.98
C VAL A 12 14.27 10.01 15.64
N MET A 13 13.52 9.53 14.66
CA MET A 13 12.25 10.11 14.21
C MET A 13 11.03 9.42 14.85
N ASP A 14 11.24 8.46 15.75
CA ASP A 14 10.15 7.72 16.39
C ASP A 14 9.15 8.65 17.09
N GLY A 15 7.86 8.35 16.95
CA GLY A 15 6.76 9.15 17.48
C GLY A 15 6.53 10.52 16.84
N THR A 16 7.28 10.88 15.77
CA THR A 16 7.10 12.16 15.07
C THR A 16 6.15 12.05 13.87
N THR A 17 5.77 13.19 13.28
CA THR A 17 4.97 13.23 12.05
C THR A 17 5.65 12.57 10.86
N ALA A 18 6.98 12.39 10.89
CA ALA A 18 7.71 11.68 9.84
C ALA A 18 7.34 10.19 9.76
N CYS A 19 6.88 9.58 10.87
CA CYS A 19 6.44 8.18 10.88
C CYS A 19 5.17 7.95 10.04
N ALA A 20 4.33 8.98 9.86
CA ALA A 20 3.08 8.89 9.11
C ALA A 20 3.30 8.74 7.59
N ASP A 21 4.46 9.15 7.08
CA ASP A 21 4.85 9.06 5.66
C ASP A 21 6.10 8.14 5.49
N CYS A 22 6.44 7.36 6.51
CA CYS A 22 7.59 6.47 6.46
C CYS A 22 7.21 5.12 5.84
N VAL A 23 7.94 4.70 4.80
CA VAL A 23 7.74 3.39 4.14
C VAL A 23 7.82 2.22 5.13
N VAL A 24 8.64 2.32 6.18
CA VAL A 24 8.84 1.24 7.15
C VAL A 24 7.58 1.00 7.99
N SER A 25 6.78 2.04 8.26
CA SER A 25 5.49 1.90 8.95
C SER A 25 4.56 0.97 8.17
N HIS A 26 4.48 1.14 6.84
CA HIS A 26 3.68 0.27 5.97
C HIS A 26 4.22 -1.15 5.81
N LEU A 27 5.53 -1.34 6.00
CA LEU A 27 6.15 -2.67 5.99
C LEU A 27 5.91 -3.44 7.31
N LEU A 28 5.69 -2.73 8.41
CA LEU A 28 5.46 -3.30 9.75
C LEU A 28 3.98 -3.40 10.13
N GLU A 29 3.09 -2.64 9.48
CA GLU A 29 1.64 -2.72 9.66
C GLU A 29 1.11 -4.15 9.38
N PRO A 30 0.02 -4.58 10.06
CA PRO A 30 -0.39 -5.97 10.03
C PRO A 30 -0.67 -6.44 8.59
N ALA A 31 -0.02 -7.54 8.21
CA ALA A 31 0.00 -8.16 6.88
C ALA A 31 -1.35 -8.65 6.34
N ARG A 32 -2.48 -8.34 7.00
CA ARG A 32 -3.80 -8.85 6.61
C ARG A 32 -4.51 -7.81 5.74
N PRO A 33 -4.76 -8.11 4.44
CA PRO A 33 -5.44 -7.17 3.58
C PRO A 33 -6.86 -6.94 4.11
N GLN A 34 -7.17 -5.69 4.43
CA GLN A 34 -8.54 -5.25 4.60
C GLN A 34 -9.21 -5.37 3.23
N SER A 35 -10.39 -5.98 3.16
CA SER A 35 -11.17 -6.00 1.93
C SER A 35 -11.54 -4.56 1.58
N PHE A 36 -11.11 -4.10 0.42
CA PHE A 36 -11.52 -2.81 -0.13
C PHE A 36 -12.62 -3.04 -1.15
N ALA A 37 -13.74 -2.32 -1.03
CA ALA A 37 -14.86 -2.40 -1.95
C ALA A 37 -14.90 -1.13 -2.79
N PHE A 38 -14.89 -1.29 -4.12
CA PHE A 38 -15.22 -0.21 -5.04
C PHE A 38 -16.73 -0.01 -5.10
N THR A 39 -17.17 1.25 -5.14
CA THR A 39 -18.48 1.57 -5.71
C THR A 39 -18.47 1.33 -7.22
N ALA A 40 -19.67 1.23 -7.82
CA ALA A 40 -19.77 1.07 -9.27
C ALA A 40 -19.15 2.24 -10.06
N GLU A 41 -19.24 3.46 -9.51
CA GLU A 41 -18.67 4.65 -10.14
C GLU A 41 -17.14 4.64 -10.05
N GLU A 42 -16.57 4.31 -8.89
CA GLU A 42 -15.12 4.24 -8.72
C GLU A 42 -14.51 3.14 -9.58
N LEU A 43 -15.15 1.96 -9.66
CA LEU A 43 -14.68 0.88 -10.53
C LEU A 43 -14.63 1.33 -11.99
N ARG A 44 -15.68 2.02 -12.45
CA ARG A 44 -15.75 2.57 -13.81
C ARG A 44 -14.68 3.62 -14.06
N ALA A 45 -14.39 4.48 -13.07
CA ALA A 45 -13.32 5.46 -13.16
C ALA A 45 -11.95 4.78 -13.31
N VAL A 46 -11.67 3.76 -12.49
CA VAL A 46 -10.42 2.98 -12.57
C VAL A 46 -10.27 2.31 -13.93
N GLU A 47 -11.34 1.74 -14.49
CA GLU A 47 -11.33 1.14 -15.82
C GLU A 47 -11.00 2.17 -16.92
N LEU A 48 -11.58 3.37 -16.85
CA LEU A 48 -11.30 4.45 -17.80
C LEU A 48 -9.83 4.91 -17.72
N LEU A 49 -9.30 5.07 -16.51
CA LEU A 49 -7.90 5.43 -16.28
C LEU A 49 -6.95 4.36 -16.81
N ALA A 50 -7.28 3.08 -16.61
CA ALA A 50 -6.48 1.97 -17.12
C ALA A 50 -6.50 1.92 -18.65
N ALA A 51 -7.66 2.14 -19.28
CA ALA A 51 -7.80 2.21 -20.73
C ALA A 51 -6.99 3.37 -21.33
N ALA A 52 -6.87 4.49 -20.61
CA ALA A 52 -6.02 5.63 -20.99
C ALA A 52 -4.52 5.42 -20.69
N GLY A 53 -4.12 4.30 -20.08
CA GLY A 53 -2.74 4.00 -19.71
C GLY A 53 -2.20 4.80 -18.52
N LEU A 54 -3.08 5.42 -17.72
CA LEU A 54 -2.71 6.25 -16.57
C LEU A 54 -2.48 5.41 -15.30
N VAL A 55 -3.10 4.23 -15.21
CA VAL A 55 -2.93 3.27 -14.11
C VAL A 55 -2.84 1.83 -14.65
N PRO A 56 -2.26 0.88 -13.90
CA PRO A 56 -2.34 -0.54 -14.24
C PRO A 56 -3.78 -1.07 -14.20
N THR A 57 -4.05 -2.12 -14.97
CA THR A 57 -5.33 -2.85 -14.87
C THR A 57 -5.46 -3.58 -13.53
N LEU A 58 -6.70 -3.77 -13.06
CA LEU A 58 -7.00 -4.57 -11.87
C LEU A 58 -6.52 -6.01 -12.08
N ARG A 59 -5.60 -6.45 -11.21
CA ARG A 59 -5.00 -7.81 -11.26
C ARG A 59 -5.68 -8.81 -10.32
N HIS A 60 -6.58 -8.35 -9.46
CA HIS A 60 -7.31 -9.21 -8.55
C HIS A 60 -8.17 -10.21 -9.34
N ARG A 61 -8.09 -11.49 -8.98
CA ARG A 61 -8.99 -12.55 -9.44
C ARG A 61 -9.43 -13.33 -8.22
N GLU A 62 -10.73 -13.55 -8.09
CA GLU A 62 -11.26 -14.43 -7.05
C GLU A 62 -10.69 -15.83 -7.26
N ALA A 63 -10.16 -16.43 -6.19
CA ALA A 63 -9.77 -17.83 -6.21
C ALA A 63 -11.05 -18.66 -6.20
N ALA A 64 -11.26 -19.45 -7.27
CA ALA A 64 -12.41 -20.34 -7.41
C ALA A 64 -12.48 -21.40 -6.30
#